data_AF-A0A6J8D6T3-F1
#
_entry.id   AF-A0A6J8D6T3-F1
#
_cell.length_a   1.000
_cell.length_b   1.000
_cell.length_c   1.000
_cell.angle_alpha   90.00
_cell.angle_beta   90.00
_cell.angle_gamma   90.00
#
_symmetry.space_group_name_H-M   'P 1'
#
loop_
_entity.id
_entity.type
_entity.pdbx_description
1 polymer ?
#
loop_
_entity_poly.entity_id
_entity_poly.type
_entity_poly.pdbx_seq_one_letter_code
_entity_poly.pdbx_strand_id
1 'polypeptide(L)'
;MDGDFELEKIRQEIQQEKQMKEMLEQSAAELRATVEELENRYDTVDNEGNEWKTRYETQTEINEQLERQILNLQNKVQEAKSNLKDVRTRAGRNIQSRSSMMSNSIQGSGSIVDSKPGSATTKSTGIEINIAFSPREAGKTPRDMNRFDDLSDANPHMIRMLEKEKQMLSSQLRDLEWRLDQESKAYHKANDERKTYNLEINTTKHQHGEMSSRQRAMGSREQLDTISGSRTPRDLSRNIPEDQRIIDPKRGPIKKTAGVKNLPSLEMT
;
A
#
# COMPACT_ATOMS: atom_id res chain seq x y z
N MET A 1 8.58 29.48 67.34
CA MET A 1 7.23 28.98 66.99
C MET A 1 6.97 29.17 65.50
N ASP A 2 7.22 30.35 64.93
CA ASP A 2 6.97 30.59 63.49
C ASP A 2 7.83 29.76 62.52
N GLY A 3 9.10 29.53 62.85
CA GLY A 3 9.99 28.73 61.99
C GLY A 3 9.60 27.25 61.88
N ASP A 4 8.91 26.69 62.89
CA ASP A 4 8.45 25.30 62.88
C ASP A 4 7.23 25.14 61.97
N PHE A 5 6.37 26.16 61.91
CA PHE A 5 5.21 26.19 61.03
C PHE A 5 5.61 26.34 59.56
N GLU A 6 6.61 27.18 59.26
CA GLU A 6 7.15 27.28 57.90
C GLU A 6 7.88 26.00 57.46
N LEU A 7 8.62 25.35 58.36
CA LEU A 7 9.26 24.05 58.10
C LEU A 7 8.23 22.97 57.74
N GLU A 8 7.12 22.90 58.47
CA GLU A 8 6.05 21.94 58.20
C GLU A 8 5.34 22.23 56.87
N LYS A 9 5.11 23.52 56.56
CA LYS A 9 4.56 23.94 55.26
C LYS A 9 5.46 23.52 54.09
N ILE A 10 6.77 23.78 54.20
CA ILE A 10 7.75 23.40 53.17
C ILE A 10 7.82 21.87 53.02
N ARG A 11 7.71 21.10 54.11
CA ARG A 11 7.65 19.62 54.04
C ARG A 11 6.43 19.14 53.27
N GLN A 12 5.26 19.74 53.50
CA GLN A 12 4.03 19.39 52.78
C GLN A 12 4.14 19.75 51.30
N GLU A 13 4.71 20.90 50.97
CA GLU A 13 4.92 21.35 49.59
C GLU A 13 5.89 20.42 48.84
N ILE A 14 7.02 20.05 49.46
CA ILE A 14 7.96 19.05 48.91
C ILE A 14 7.27 17.70 48.67
N GLN A 15 6.38 17.28 49.57
CA GLN A 15 5.68 16.02 49.44
C GLN A 15 4.67 16.04 48.27
N GLN A 16 3.95 17.15 48.10
CA GLN A 16 3.04 17.35 46.97
C GLN A 16 3.81 17.40 45.64
N GLU A 17 4.95 18.10 45.59
CA GLU A 17 5.82 18.12 44.41
C GLU A 17 6.34 16.73 44.05
N LYS A 18 6.72 15.91 45.04
CA LYS A 18 7.14 14.52 44.80
C LYS A 18 6.01 13.68 44.19
N GLN A 19 4.80 13.80 44.72
CA GLN A 19 3.64 13.07 44.17
C GLN A 19 3.32 13.53 42.75
N MET A 20 3.37 14.85 42.49
CA MET A 20 3.16 15.39 41.15
C MET A 20 4.21 14.90 40.17
N LYS A 21 5.49 14.89 40.58
CA LYS A 21 6.59 14.37 39.79
C LYS A 21 6.40 12.89 39.47
N GLU A 22 6.01 12.07 40.44
CA GLU A 22 5.77 10.64 40.24
C GLU A 22 4.64 10.38 39.24
N MET A 23 3.53 11.12 39.34
CA MET A 23 2.45 11.04 38.36
C MET A 23 2.90 11.44 36.94
N LEU A 24 3.72 12.48 36.82
CA LEU A 24 4.26 12.90 35.53
C LEU A 24 5.26 11.88 34.96
N GLU A 25 6.08 11.26 35.81
CA GLU A 25 7.00 10.18 35.39
C GLU A 25 6.24 8.95 34.91
N GLN A 26 5.15 8.57 35.57
CA GLN A 26 4.26 7.49 35.13
C GLN A 26 3.64 7.81 33.76
N SER A 27 3.05 9.00 33.61
CA SER A 27 2.47 9.42 32.33
C SER A 27 3.52 9.47 31.22
N ALA A 28 4.73 9.94 31.50
CA ALA A 28 5.83 9.95 30.54
C ALA A 28 6.28 8.53 30.16
N ALA A 29 6.27 7.57 31.10
CA ALA A 29 6.59 6.18 30.83
C ALA A 29 5.52 5.51 29.94
N GLU A 30 4.24 5.75 30.23
CA GLU A 30 3.12 5.27 29.40
C GLU A 30 3.18 5.86 27.99
N LEU A 31 3.47 7.16 27.86
CA LEU A 31 3.65 7.80 26.55
C LEU A 31 4.84 7.21 25.79
N ARG A 32 5.95 6.88 26.45
CA ARG A 32 7.07 6.19 25.77
C ARG A 32 6.68 4.80 25.29
N ALA A 33 5.94 4.03 26.10
CA ALA A 33 5.46 2.71 25.72
C ALA A 33 4.50 2.75 24.52
N THR A 34 3.60 3.75 24.49
CA THR A 34 2.70 3.93 23.33
C THR A 34 3.44 4.35 22.07
N VAL A 35 4.49 5.18 22.18
CA VAL A 35 5.37 5.50 21.05
C VAL A 35 6.07 4.25 20.52
N GLU A 36 6.64 3.44 21.41
CA GLU A 36 7.30 2.18 21.03
C GLU A 36 6.34 1.19 20.34
N GLU A 37 5.10 1.08 20.82
CA GLU A 37 4.08 0.27 20.15
C GLU A 37 3.76 0.79 18.74
N LEU A 38 3.63 2.12 18.58
CA LEU A 38 3.35 2.74 17.28
C LEU A 38 4.51 2.57 16.30
N GLU A 39 5.75 2.67 16.76
CA GLU A 39 6.95 2.43 15.95
C GLU A 39 6.98 0.98 15.46
N ASN A 40 6.74 0.00 16.34
CA ASN A 40 6.66 -1.42 15.96
C ASN A 40 5.55 -1.70 14.93
N ARG A 41 4.37 -1.07 15.11
CA ARG A 41 3.27 -1.18 14.15
C ARG A 41 3.61 -0.56 12.80
N TYR A 42 4.31 0.58 12.81
CA TYR A 42 4.76 1.24 11.58
C TYR A 42 5.72 0.33 10.79
N ASP A 43 6.71 -0.25 11.46
CA ASP A 43 7.66 -1.16 10.82
C ASP A 43 6.97 -2.40 10.24
N THR A 44 5.97 -2.93 10.93
CA THR A 44 5.19 -4.08 10.43
C THR A 44 4.44 -3.71 9.14
N VAL A 45 3.77 -2.56 9.12
CA VAL A 45 3.02 -2.09 7.94
C VAL A 45 3.95 -1.81 6.75
N ASP A 46 5.12 -1.24 6.99
CA ASP A 46 6.12 -0.99 5.94
C ASP A 46 6.60 -2.31 5.31
N ASN A 47 6.88 -3.31 6.15
CA ASN A 47 7.28 -4.65 5.70
C ASN A 47 6.18 -5.37 4.90
N GLU A 48 4.93 -5.29 5.33
CA GLU A 48 3.79 -5.86 4.59
C GLU A 48 3.65 -5.21 3.21
N GLY A 49 3.81 -3.89 3.11
CA GLY A 49 3.80 -3.16 1.83
C GLY A 49 4.87 -3.69 0.86
N ASN A 50 6.07 -3.98 1.37
CA ASN A 50 7.17 -4.54 0.59
C ASN A 50 6.89 -5.98 0.12
N GLU A 51 6.25 -6.80 0.95
CA GLU A 51 5.90 -8.17 0.59
C GLU A 51 4.82 -8.22 -0.51
N TRP A 52 3.77 -7.42 -0.39
CA TRP A 52 2.68 -7.35 -1.38
C TRP A 52 3.19 -6.86 -2.74
N LYS A 53 4.11 -5.89 -2.73
CA LYS A 53 4.75 -5.41 -3.95
C LYS A 53 5.51 -6.52 -4.67
N THR A 54 6.34 -7.27 -3.94
CA THR A 54 7.12 -8.39 -4.50
C THR A 54 6.19 -9.47 -5.08
N ARG A 55 5.10 -9.81 -4.39
CA ARG A 55 4.10 -10.76 -4.87
C ARG A 55 3.40 -10.27 -6.13
N TYR A 56 3.00 -9.01 -6.17
CA TYR A 56 2.37 -8.39 -7.32
C TYR A 56 3.28 -8.37 -8.55
N GLU A 57 4.55 -7.99 -8.38
CA GLU A 57 5.54 -7.97 -9.45
C GLU A 57 5.75 -9.38 -10.02
N THR A 58 5.92 -10.39 -9.16
CA THR A 58 6.04 -11.79 -9.57
C THR A 58 4.81 -12.28 -10.32
N GLN A 59 3.60 -11.97 -9.83
CA GLN A 59 2.36 -12.37 -10.49
C GLN A 59 2.18 -11.70 -11.85
N THR A 60 2.56 -10.43 -11.97
CA THR A 60 2.53 -9.69 -13.23
C THR A 60 3.46 -10.33 -14.25
N GLU A 61 4.68 -10.70 -13.85
CA GLU A 61 5.63 -11.39 -14.72
C GLU A 61 5.10 -12.76 -15.20
N ILE A 62 4.50 -13.54 -14.30
CA ILE A 62 3.87 -14.83 -14.67
C ILE A 62 2.72 -14.60 -15.66
N ASN A 63 1.89 -13.58 -15.45
CA ASN A 63 0.80 -13.26 -16.35
C ASN A 63 1.33 -12.89 -17.75
N GLU A 64 2.38 -12.07 -17.85
CA GLU A 64 3.01 -11.76 -19.13
C GLU A 64 3.53 -13.01 -19.84
N GLN A 65 4.14 -13.94 -19.11
CA GLN A 65 4.62 -15.20 -19.69
C GLN A 65 3.47 -16.04 -20.23
N LEU A 66 2.34 -16.13 -19.51
CA LEU A 66 1.14 -16.82 -19.96
C LEU A 66 0.54 -16.18 -21.21
N GLU A 67 0.48 -14.85 -21.27
CA GLU A 67 0.00 -14.12 -22.46
C GLU A 67 0.86 -14.42 -23.70
N ARG A 68 2.19 -14.45 -23.55
CA ARG A 68 3.10 -14.84 -24.63
C ARG A 68 2.86 -16.28 -25.10
N GLN A 69 2.59 -17.21 -24.17
CA GLN A 69 2.26 -18.59 -24.51
C GLN A 69 0.93 -18.69 -25.27
N ILE A 70 -0.10 -17.96 -24.82
CA ILE A 70 -1.41 -17.89 -25.48
C ILE A 70 -1.23 -17.38 -26.92
N LEU A 71 -0.46 -16.31 -27.12
CA LEU A 71 -0.20 -15.75 -28.44
C LEU A 71 0.50 -16.75 -29.36
N ASN A 72 1.51 -17.46 -28.85
CA ASN A 72 2.23 -18.48 -29.63
C ASN A 72 1.30 -19.64 -30.04
N LEU A 73 0.47 -20.13 -29.12
CA LEU A 73 -0.50 -21.17 -29.41
C LEU A 73 -1.55 -20.71 -30.43
N GLN A 74 -2.05 -19.47 -30.31
CA GLN A 74 -2.97 -18.90 -31.28
C GLN A 74 -2.33 -18.83 -32.68
N ASN A 75 -1.08 -18.38 -32.79
CA ASN A 75 -0.35 -18.34 -34.06
C ASN A 75 -0.21 -19.74 -34.68
N LYS A 76 0.17 -20.75 -33.89
CA LYS A 76 0.27 -22.14 -34.35
C LYS A 76 -1.07 -22.69 -34.84
N VAL A 77 -2.16 -22.37 -34.14
CA VAL A 77 -3.52 -22.75 -34.56
C VAL A 77 -3.91 -22.07 -35.88
N GLN A 78 -3.59 -20.79 -36.06
CA GLN A 78 -3.88 -20.08 -37.31
C GLN A 78 -3.05 -20.60 -38.48
N GLU A 79 -1.77 -20.89 -38.25
CA GLU A 79 -0.89 -21.48 -39.25
C GLU A 79 -1.41 -22.85 -39.71
N ALA A 80 -1.80 -23.72 -38.76
CA ALA A 80 -2.41 -25.01 -39.06
C ALA A 80 -3.71 -24.87 -39.87
N LYS A 81 -4.55 -23.88 -39.54
CA LYS A 81 -5.78 -23.57 -40.29
C LYS A 81 -5.48 -23.09 -41.72
N SER A 82 -4.48 -22.22 -41.91
CA SER A 82 -4.07 -21.75 -43.23
C SER A 82 -3.53 -22.90 -44.07
N ASN A 83 -2.65 -23.72 -43.50
CA ASN A 83 -2.08 -24.90 -44.15
C ASN A 83 -3.17 -25.88 -44.60
N LEU A 84 -4.18 -26.12 -43.77
CA LEU A 84 -5.33 -26.96 -44.13
C LEU A 84 -6.17 -26.36 -45.27
N LYS A 85 -6.41 -25.04 -45.23
CA LYS A 85 -7.12 -24.32 -46.30
C LYS A 85 -6.37 -24.42 -47.62
N ASP A 86 -5.05 -24.26 -47.61
CA ASP A 86 -4.20 -24.36 -48.79
C ASP A 86 -4.20 -25.76 -49.40
N VAL A 87 -4.12 -26.81 -48.57
CA VAL A 87 -4.24 -28.20 -49.03
C VAL A 87 -5.61 -28.44 -49.66
N ARG A 88 -6.69 -27.94 -49.06
CA ARG A 88 -8.06 -28.04 -49.62
C ARG A 88 -8.18 -27.33 -50.97
N THR A 89 -7.59 -26.14 -51.14
CA THR A 89 -7.62 -25.43 -52.44
C THR A 89 -6.80 -26.12 -53.52
N ARG A 90 -5.67 -26.75 -53.15
CA ARG A 90 -4.85 -27.55 -54.08
C ARG A 90 -5.56 -28.84 -54.50
N ALA A 91 -6.20 -29.53 -53.56
CA ALA A 91 -7.01 -30.71 -53.86
C ALA A 91 -8.21 -30.38 -54.76
N GLY A 92 -8.91 -29.26 -54.52
CA GLY A 92 -10.00 -28.78 -55.37
C GLY A 92 -9.57 -28.48 -56.82
N ARG A 93 -8.41 -27.83 -57.01
CA ARG A 93 -7.83 -27.58 -58.34
C ARG A 93 -7.46 -28.86 -59.09
N ASN A 94 -6.97 -29.87 -58.38
CA ASN A 94 -6.58 -31.16 -58.96
C ASN A 94 -7.80 -31.99 -59.40
N ILE A 95 -8.91 -31.93 -58.64
CA ILE A 95 -10.19 -32.58 -59.01
C ILE A 95 -10.80 -31.93 -60.26
N GLN A 96 -10.74 -30.60 -60.36
CA GLN A 96 -11.26 -29.85 -61.51
C GLN A 96 -10.45 -30.13 -62.80
N SER A 97 -9.13 -30.31 -62.66
CA SER A 97 -8.25 -30.72 -63.77
C SER A 97 -8.51 -32.16 -64.22
N ARG A 98 -8.80 -33.09 -63.30
CA ARG A 98 -9.18 -34.49 -63.64
C ARG A 98 -10.58 -34.60 -64.23
N SER A 99 -11.54 -33.80 -63.76
CA SER A 99 -12.91 -33.79 -64.31
C SER A 99 -12.97 -33.26 -65.75
N SER A 100 -12.10 -32.31 -66.11
CA SER A 100 -12.00 -31.77 -67.47
C SER A 100 -11.48 -32.82 -68.48
N MET A 101 -10.77 -33.85 -68.02
CA MET A 101 -10.26 -34.93 -68.87
C MET A 101 -11.22 -36.13 -69.03
N MET A 102 -12.34 -36.18 -68.30
CA MET A 102 -13.26 -37.34 -68.30
C MET A 102 -14.59 -37.10 -69.03
N SER A 103 -14.77 -35.95 -69.69
CA SER A 103 -15.94 -35.68 -70.55
C SER A 103 -15.67 -36.05 -72.00
N ASN A 104 -15.43 -37.34 -72.27
CA ASN A 104 -15.76 -37.96 -73.56
C ASN A 104 -15.88 -39.48 -73.41
N SER A 105 -16.91 -40.02 -74.04
CA SER A 105 -17.24 -41.45 -74.21
C SER A 105 -18.23 -42.06 -73.20
N ILE A 106 -19.50 -41.92 -73.55
CA ILE A 106 -20.63 -42.74 -73.12
C ILE A 106 -20.64 -44.04 -73.93
N GLN A 107 -20.76 -45.20 -73.26
CA GLN A 107 -21.64 -46.37 -73.51
C GLN A 107 -20.99 -47.70 -73.13
N GLY A 108 -21.76 -48.58 -72.47
CA GLY A 108 -21.47 -50.01 -72.41
C GLY A 108 -21.88 -50.69 -71.11
N SER A 109 -23.07 -51.27 -71.12
CA SER A 109 -23.73 -52.07 -70.08
C SER A 109 -23.13 -53.46 -69.83
N GLY A 110 -23.27 -53.99 -68.60
CA GLY A 110 -23.06 -55.41 -68.26
C GLY A 110 -23.20 -55.68 -66.76
N SER A 111 -23.94 -56.73 -66.38
CA SER A 111 -24.47 -57.03 -65.05
C SER A 111 -23.84 -58.29 -64.41
N ILE A 112 -24.16 -58.51 -63.12
CA ILE A 112 -24.29 -59.80 -62.35
C ILE A 112 -23.19 -60.19 -61.33
N VAL A 113 -23.59 -60.07 -60.02
CA VAL A 113 -23.48 -60.93 -58.79
C VAL A 113 -22.09 -61.46 -58.32
N ASP A 114 -21.78 -61.82 -57.07
CA ASP A 114 -22.46 -61.94 -55.77
C ASP A 114 -21.41 -62.07 -54.63
N SER A 115 -21.88 -62.06 -53.37
CA SER A 115 -21.28 -62.67 -52.14
C SER A 115 -20.42 -61.84 -51.16
N LYS A 116 -20.88 -61.86 -49.89
CA LYS A 116 -20.24 -61.55 -48.57
C LYS A 116 -20.08 -62.91 -47.82
N PRO A 117 -19.61 -63.07 -46.54
CA PRO A 117 -18.98 -62.17 -45.54
C PRO A 117 -17.82 -62.83 -44.72
N GLY A 118 -17.31 -62.21 -43.64
CA GLY A 118 -16.52 -62.89 -42.60
C GLY A 118 -15.94 -61.99 -41.49
N SER A 119 -16.09 -62.38 -40.22
CA SER A 119 -15.77 -61.64 -38.98
C SER A 119 -14.84 -62.41 -38.02
N ALA A 120 -14.29 -61.70 -37.01
CA ALA A 120 -13.78 -62.18 -35.69
C ALA A 120 -12.32 -62.75 -35.68
N THR A 121 -11.47 -62.71 -34.62
CA THR A 121 -11.51 -62.27 -33.20
C THR A 121 -10.07 -62.35 -32.57
N THR A 122 -9.82 -61.50 -31.55
CA THR A 122 -9.07 -61.70 -30.28
C THR A 122 -7.55 -62.02 -30.16
N LYS A 123 -6.85 -61.05 -29.54
CA LYS A 123 -6.09 -61.03 -28.25
C LYS A 123 -4.76 -61.80 -28.03
N SER A 124 -3.80 -60.99 -27.53
CA SER A 124 -2.85 -61.20 -26.41
C SER A 124 -1.60 -62.06 -26.67
N THR A 125 -0.41 -61.53 -26.35
CA THR A 125 0.37 -61.86 -25.13
C THR A 125 1.78 -61.21 -25.18
N GLY A 126 2.18 -60.54 -24.09
CA GLY A 126 3.58 -60.53 -23.61
C GLY A 126 4.47 -59.29 -23.84
N ILE A 127 4.64 -58.47 -22.78
CA ILE A 127 5.92 -58.17 -22.06
C ILE A 127 7.08 -57.59 -22.92
N GLU A 128 7.80 -56.50 -22.64
CA GLU A 128 8.05 -55.57 -21.53
C GLU A 128 8.73 -54.32 -22.16
N ILE A 129 8.53 -53.12 -21.62
CA ILE A 129 9.28 -51.92 -22.03
C ILE A 129 10.38 -51.64 -21.00
N ASN A 130 11.64 -51.76 -21.42
CA ASN A 130 12.77 -51.20 -20.70
C ASN A 130 13.23 -49.89 -21.35
N ILE A 131 13.46 -48.93 -20.46
CA ILE A 131 13.72 -47.50 -20.68
C ILE A 131 15.18 -47.30 -21.08
N ALA A 132 15.43 -46.61 -22.21
CA ALA A 132 16.67 -45.86 -22.41
C ALA A 132 16.48 -44.74 -23.45
N PHE A 133 16.99 -43.56 -23.12
CA PHE A 133 16.92 -42.31 -23.88
C PHE A 133 17.97 -42.26 -25.01
N SER A 134 17.52 -41.81 -26.21
CA SER A 134 18.26 -41.13 -27.31
C SER A 134 19.35 -41.87 -28.10
N PRO A 135 19.73 -41.44 -29.34
CA PRO A 135 19.25 -40.30 -30.13
C PRO A 135 18.97 -40.62 -31.63
N ARG A 136 18.34 -39.64 -32.32
CA ARG A 136 18.56 -39.30 -33.75
C ARG A 136 18.31 -40.39 -34.82
N GLU A 137 17.36 -40.15 -35.72
CA GLU A 137 17.61 -39.69 -37.10
C GLU A 137 16.36 -39.78 -37.98
N ALA A 138 16.27 -38.77 -38.85
CA ALA A 138 15.63 -38.74 -40.16
C ALA A 138 14.35 -39.56 -40.42
N GLY A 139 13.25 -38.81 -40.53
CA GLY A 139 12.31 -38.96 -41.64
C GLY A 139 11.44 -40.21 -41.64
N LYS A 140 10.23 -40.12 -41.06
CA LYS A 140 9.11 -40.99 -41.43
C LYS A 140 7.79 -40.22 -41.47
N THR A 141 7.03 -40.57 -42.49
CA THR A 141 5.74 -40.03 -42.94
C THR A 141 4.64 -40.08 -41.88
N PRO A 142 3.72 -39.09 -41.84
CA PRO A 142 2.59 -39.08 -40.90
C PRO A 142 1.54 -40.13 -41.25
N ARG A 143 1.52 -41.23 -40.52
CA ARG A 143 0.35 -42.09 -40.37
C ARG A 143 0.24 -42.47 -38.92
N ASP A 144 -0.47 -41.64 -38.16
CA ASP A 144 -1.22 -42.00 -36.95
C ASP A 144 -2.20 -40.86 -36.63
N MET A 145 -3.05 -40.54 -37.61
CA MET A 145 -4.30 -39.81 -37.37
C MET A 145 -5.35 -40.81 -36.86
N ASN A 146 -5.24 -41.23 -35.61
CA ASN A 146 -6.38 -41.87 -34.92
C ASN A 146 -6.32 -41.84 -33.39
N ARG A 147 -5.71 -40.80 -32.81
CA ARG A 147 -5.86 -40.46 -31.39
C ARG A 147 -6.70 -39.20 -31.19
N PHE A 148 -7.74 -39.04 -32.01
CA PHE A 148 -8.64 -37.88 -31.99
C PHE A 148 -9.93 -38.12 -31.19
N ASP A 149 -9.99 -39.18 -30.38
CA ASP A 149 -11.16 -39.49 -29.53
C ASP A 149 -10.93 -39.26 -28.02
N ASP A 150 -9.76 -38.78 -27.60
CA ASP A 150 -9.42 -38.60 -26.17
C ASP A 150 -9.54 -37.15 -25.67
N LEU A 151 -10.23 -36.29 -26.41
CA LEU A 151 -10.50 -34.90 -26.03
C LEU A 151 -12.00 -34.59 -25.88
N SER A 152 -12.85 -35.63 -25.96
CA SER A 152 -14.31 -35.46 -25.85
C SER A 152 -14.83 -35.53 -24.41
N ASP A 153 -14.02 -35.88 -23.42
CA ASP A 153 -14.47 -35.97 -22.03
C ASP A 153 -13.78 -34.91 -21.15
N ALA A 154 -14.34 -33.70 -21.17
CA ALA A 154 -14.34 -32.89 -19.96
C ALA A 154 -15.10 -33.69 -18.88
N ASN A 155 -14.36 -34.46 -18.08
CA ASN A 155 -14.90 -35.33 -17.05
C ASN A 155 -15.86 -34.52 -16.14
N PRO A 156 -17.15 -34.90 -15.98
CA PRO A 156 -18.11 -34.21 -15.13
C PRO A 156 -17.63 -34.00 -13.69
N HIS A 157 -16.69 -34.84 -13.23
CA HIS A 157 -16.00 -34.66 -11.96
C HIS A 157 -15.13 -33.39 -11.92
N MET A 158 -14.39 -33.10 -12.99
CA MET A 158 -13.51 -31.93 -13.09
C MET A 158 -14.32 -30.62 -13.13
N ILE A 159 -15.43 -30.61 -13.88
CA ILE A 159 -16.36 -29.46 -13.90
C ILE A 159 -16.90 -29.21 -12.49
N ARG A 160 -17.33 -30.25 -11.78
CA ARG A 160 -17.83 -30.14 -10.41
C ARG A 160 -16.76 -29.66 -9.41
N MET A 161 -15.50 -30.04 -9.60
CA MET A 161 -14.38 -29.56 -8.79
C MET A 161 -14.14 -28.07 -9.02
N LEU A 162 -14.09 -27.64 -10.28
CA LEU A 162 -13.92 -26.23 -10.64
C LEU A 162 -15.10 -25.36 -10.20
N GLU A 163 -16.32 -25.88 -10.21
CA GLU A 163 -17.51 -25.19 -9.68
C GLU A 163 -17.42 -24.98 -8.17
N LYS A 164 -16.97 -26.00 -7.42
CA LYS A 164 -16.74 -25.87 -5.97
C LYS A 164 -15.64 -24.87 -5.67
N GLU A 165 -14.54 -24.92 -6.42
CA GLU A 165 -13.43 -23.99 -6.27
C GLU A 165 -13.84 -22.55 -6.59
N LYS A 166 -14.59 -22.34 -7.68
CA LYS A 166 -15.22 -21.05 -7.99
C LYS A 166 -16.09 -20.55 -6.85
N GLN A 167 -16.90 -21.43 -6.25
CA GLN A 167 -17.80 -21.05 -5.16
C GLN A 167 -17.04 -20.70 -3.88
N MET A 168 -15.96 -21.44 -3.58
CA MET A 168 -15.04 -21.14 -2.48
C MET A 168 -14.34 -19.79 -2.70
N LEU A 169 -13.76 -19.55 -3.88
CA LEU A 169 -13.12 -18.29 -4.22
C LEU A 169 -14.10 -17.11 -4.17
N SER A 170 -15.34 -17.32 -4.62
CA SER A 170 -16.40 -16.31 -4.53
C SER A 170 -16.76 -15.98 -3.08
N SER A 171 -16.76 -16.97 -2.18
CA SER A 171 -16.99 -16.74 -0.74
C SER A 171 -15.82 -15.96 -0.13
N GLN A 172 -14.58 -16.38 -0.42
CA GLN A 172 -13.37 -15.71 0.07
C GLN A 172 -13.31 -14.25 -0.39
N LEU A 173 -13.66 -13.97 -1.65
CA LEU A 173 -13.73 -12.61 -2.17
C LEU A 173 -14.73 -11.77 -1.38
N ARG A 174 -15.91 -12.32 -1.07
CA ARG A 174 -16.92 -11.61 -0.28
C ARG A 174 -16.49 -11.37 1.17
N ASP A 175 -15.76 -12.30 1.76
CA ASP A 175 -15.19 -12.14 3.11
C ASP A 175 -14.09 -11.07 3.14
N LEU A 176 -13.23 -11.04 2.11
CA LEU A 176 -12.21 -10.00 1.95
C LEU A 176 -12.83 -8.62 1.73
N GLU A 177 -13.84 -8.53 0.87
CA GLU A 177 -14.62 -7.29 0.67
C GLU A 177 -15.23 -6.80 1.99
N TRP A 178 -15.81 -7.71 2.77
CA TRP A 178 -16.38 -7.35 4.07
C TRP A 178 -15.31 -6.87 5.06
N ARG A 179 -14.17 -7.55 5.14
CA ARG A 179 -13.05 -7.13 6.00
C ARG A 179 -12.53 -5.74 5.63
N LEU A 180 -12.39 -5.48 4.33
CA LEU A 180 -11.93 -4.18 3.82
C LEU A 180 -12.94 -3.07 4.13
N ASP A 181 -14.24 -3.34 4.05
CA ASP A 181 -15.28 -2.41 4.48
C ASP A 181 -15.22 -2.11 5.99
N GLN A 182 -14.97 -3.13 6.82
CA GLN A 182 -14.79 -2.93 8.27
C GLN A 182 -13.52 -2.12 8.59
N GLU A 183 -12.40 -2.43 7.92
CA GLU A 183 -11.15 -1.72 8.10
C GLU A 183 -11.26 -0.25 7.68
N SER A 184 -11.93 0.01 6.55
CA SER A 184 -12.24 1.38 6.10
C SER A 184 -13.03 2.17 7.15
N LYS A 185 -14.07 1.56 7.73
CA LYS A 185 -14.86 2.20 8.81
C LYS A 185 -14.03 2.47 10.06
N ALA A 186 -13.21 1.50 10.48
CA ALA A 186 -12.32 1.65 11.62
C ALA A 186 -11.29 2.77 11.39
N TYR A 187 -10.70 2.83 10.19
CA TYR A 187 -9.78 3.88 9.78
C TYR A 187 -10.43 5.26 9.82
N HIS A 188 -11.62 5.41 9.23
CA HIS A 188 -12.32 6.69 9.24
C HIS A 188 -12.64 7.15 10.65
N LYS A 189 -13.12 6.25 11.51
CA LYS A 189 -13.38 6.54 12.92
C LYS A 189 -12.11 7.03 13.65
N ALA A 190 -11.02 6.26 13.55
CA ALA A 190 -9.76 6.63 14.18
C ALA A 190 -9.18 7.96 13.63
N ASN A 191 -9.34 8.21 12.34
CA ASN A 191 -8.89 9.45 11.72
C ASN A 191 -9.74 10.67 12.17
N ASP A 192 -11.03 10.49 12.39
CA ASP A 192 -11.89 11.56 12.92
C ASP A 192 -11.62 11.84 14.40
N GLU A 193 -11.34 10.82 15.20
CA GLU A 193 -10.83 10.98 16.58
C GLU A 193 -9.48 11.73 16.58
N ARG A 194 -8.55 11.35 15.69
CA ARG A 194 -7.27 12.04 15.52
C ARG A 194 -7.44 13.53 15.18
N LYS A 195 -8.35 13.87 14.26
CA LYS A 195 -8.66 15.28 13.92
C LYS A 195 -9.19 16.03 15.13
N THR A 196 -10.07 15.38 15.91
CA THR A 196 -10.65 15.95 17.12
C THR A 196 -9.56 16.28 18.14
N TYR A 197 -8.68 15.33 18.48
CA TYR A 197 -7.56 15.59 19.38
C TYR A 197 -6.59 16.64 18.84
N ASN A 198 -6.36 16.69 17.52
CA ASN A 198 -5.52 17.72 16.94
C ASN A 198 -6.10 19.13 17.15
N LEU A 199 -7.42 19.29 17.02
CA LEU A 199 -8.11 20.54 17.32
C LEU A 199 -8.00 20.92 18.79
N GLU A 200 -8.18 19.97 19.71
CA GLU A 200 -8.03 20.20 21.15
C GLU A 200 -6.60 20.61 21.51
N ILE A 201 -5.59 19.91 20.97
CA ILE A 201 -4.18 20.25 21.15
C ILE A 201 -3.90 21.67 20.66
N ASN A 202 -4.37 22.03 19.47
CA ASN A 202 -4.15 23.37 18.93
C ASN A 202 -4.87 24.45 19.77
N THR A 203 -6.06 24.15 20.27
CA THR A 203 -6.82 25.04 21.15
C THR A 203 -6.10 25.25 22.47
N THR A 204 -5.64 24.18 23.13
CA THR A 204 -4.87 24.26 24.39
C THR A 204 -3.52 24.92 24.20
N LYS A 205 -2.83 24.67 23.07
CA LYS A 205 -1.60 25.38 22.70
C LYS A 205 -1.84 26.89 22.58
N HIS A 206 -2.94 27.29 21.95
CA HIS A 206 -3.30 28.69 21.83
C HIS A 206 -3.58 29.31 23.21
N GLN A 207 -4.41 28.68 24.04
CA GLN A 207 -4.71 29.12 25.41
C GLN A 207 -3.45 29.19 26.27
N HIS A 208 -2.54 28.22 26.17
CA HIS A 208 -1.27 28.25 26.88
C HIS A 208 -0.38 29.40 26.41
N GLY A 209 -0.35 29.68 25.10
CA GLY A 209 0.34 30.85 24.54
C GLY A 209 -0.19 32.16 25.11
N GLU A 210 -1.51 32.31 25.23
CA GLU A 210 -2.13 33.48 25.86
C GLU A 210 -1.83 33.56 27.37
N MET A 211 -1.92 32.45 28.09
CA MET A 211 -1.60 32.36 29.51
C MET A 211 -0.12 32.66 29.78
N SER A 212 0.80 32.14 28.95
CA SER A 212 2.24 32.41 29.02
C SER A 212 2.54 33.89 28.75
N SER A 213 1.85 34.48 27.77
CA SER A 213 1.97 35.91 27.45
C SER A 213 1.47 36.79 28.60
N ARG A 214 0.34 36.42 29.24
CA ARG A 214 -0.19 37.07 30.45
C ARG A 214 0.76 36.93 31.63
N GLN A 215 1.34 35.74 31.84
CA GLN A 215 2.26 35.48 32.94
C GLN A 215 3.56 36.29 32.80
N ARG A 216 4.09 36.47 31.58
CA ARG A 216 5.22 37.39 31.34
C ARG A 216 4.88 38.85 31.64
N ALA A 217 3.67 39.29 31.28
CA ALA A 217 3.21 40.64 31.61
C ALA A 217 3.06 40.86 33.13
N MET A 218 2.66 39.83 33.88
CA MET A 218 2.54 39.86 35.35
C MET A 218 3.90 39.74 36.07
N GLY A 219 4.81 38.89 35.60
CA GLY A 219 6.18 38.76 36.15
C GLY A 219 7.03 40.02 35.96
N SER A 220 6.69 40.86 34.97
CA SER A 220 7.29 42.19 34.77
C SER A 220 6.79 43.23 35.78
N ARG A 221 5.68 42.97 36.48
CA ARG A 221 5.05 43.87 37.46
C ARG A 221 5.49 43.56 38.90
N GLU A 222 5.81 42.32 39.23
CA GLU A 222 6.29 41.94 40.58
C GLU A 222 7.80 42.14 40.80
N GLN A 223 8.62 42.19 39.75
CA GLN A 223 10.07 42.48 39.89
C GLN A 223 10.40 43.94 40.27
N LEU A 224 9.40 44.82 40.47
CA LEU A 224 9.63 46.21 40.90
C LEU A 224 9.44 46.44 42.40
N ASP A 225 8.87 45.49 43.16
CA ASP A 225 8.55 45.69 44.59
C ASP A 225 9.49 44.99 45.58
N THR A 226 10.55 44.31 45.11
CA THR A 226 11.50 43.61 46.00
C THR A 226 12.94 44.08 45.79
N ILE A 227 13.21 45.36 46.03
CA ILE A 227 14.58 45.86 46.25
C ILE A 227 14.64 46.55 47.61
N SER A 228 15.10 45.79 48.60
CA SER A 228 15.60 46.34 49.86
C SER A 228 16.95 47.01 49.60
N GLY A 229 17.04 48.31 49.85
CA GLY A 229 18.30 49.03 49.96
C GLY A 229 18.71 49.90 48.76
N SER A 230 18.05 51.04 48.57
CA SER A 230 18.73 52.25 48.09
C SER A 230 17.97 53.51 48.48
N ARG A 231 18.60 54.33 49.32
CA ARG A 231 18.14 55.67 49.69
C ARG A 231 18.23 56.60 48.47
N THR A 232 17.12 56.91 47.84
CA THR A 232 16.85 58.27 47.31
C THR A 232 15.34 58.55 47.41
N PRO A 233 14.89 59.67 48.01
CA PRO A 233 13.48 60.05 47.94
C PRO A 233 13.20 60.56 46.53
N ARG A 234 12.65 59.71 45.65
CA ARG A 234 12.11 60.17 44.37
C ARG A 234 10.71 60.72 44.61
N ASP A 235 10.68 62.04 44.63
CA ASP A 235 9.56 62.96 44.49
C ASP A 235 8.29 62.35 43.88
N LEU A 236 7.20 62.44 44.65
CA LEU A 236 5.83 61.95 44.41
C LEU A 236 5.07 62.78 43.36
N SER A 237 5.73 63.38 42.38
CA SER A 237 5.04 64.24 41.40
C SER A 237 5.65 64.15 40.01
N ARG A 238 5.16 63.22 39.18
CA ARG A 238 5.13 63.40 37.72
C ARG A 238 4.21 62.39 37.05
N ASN A 239 2.94 62.77 36.95
CA ASN A 239 1.95 62.23 36.00
C ASN A 239 2.25 62.75 34.58
N ILE A 240 3.47 62.57 34.05
CA ILE A 240 3.82 63.05 32.70
C ILE A 240 4.39 61.87 31.88
N PRO A 241 3.68 61.42 30.82
CA PRO A 241 4.12 60.36 29.93
C PRO A 241 5.52 60.59 29.32
N GLU A 242 6.24 59.52 28.98
CA GLU A 242 7.61 59.56 28.42
C GLU A 242 7.76 60.53 27.25
N ASP A 243 6.80 60.49 26.32
CA ASP A 243 6.82 61.30 25.09
C ASP A 243 6.49 62.79 25.35
N GLN A 244 6.26 63.15 26.61
CA GLN A 244 5.97 64.51 27.08
C GLN A 244 7.02 65.03 28.07
N ARG A 245 8.08 64.26 28.34
CA ARG A 245 9.20 64.75 29.14
C ARG A 245 9.99 65.77 28.31
N ILE A 246 10.35 66.89 28.93
CA ILE A 246 11.09 67.98 28.30
C ILE A 246 12.39 68.14 29.10
N ILE A 247 13.54 67.90 28.45
CA ILE A 247 14.88 68.14 29.04
C ILE A 247 15.23 69.63 28.99
N ASP A 248 14.83 70.31 27.92
CA ASP A 248 15.16 71.71 27.66
C ASP A 248 13.91 72.47 27.16
N PRO A 249 13.43 73.52 27.85
CA PRO A 249 12.15 74.18 27.54
C PRO A 249 12.05 74.74 26.11
N LYS A 250 13.18 75.04 25.46
CA LYS A 250 13.21 75.55 24.07
C LYS A 250 13.14 74.43 23.02
N ARG A 251 13.36 73.17 23.39
CA ARG A 251 13.49 72.03 22.45
C ARG A 251 12.22 71.18 22.32
N GLY A 252 11.21 71.42 23.16
CA GLY A 252 9.94 70.71 23.13
C GLY A 252 10.01 69.26 23.64
N PRO A 253 8.91 68.49 23.52
CA PRO A 253 8.82 67.10 23.99
C PRO A 253 9.85 66.19 23.33
N ILE A 254 10.44 65.27 24.10
CA ILE A 254 11.47 64.34 23.62
C ILE A 254 10.88 63.41 22.56
N LYS A 255 11.33 63.55 21.30
CA LYS A 255 10.96 62.64 20.21
C LYS A 255 11.87 61.40 20.25
N LYS A 256 11.27 60.20 20.27
CA LYS A 256 12.01 58.93 20.18
C LYS A 256 12.54 58.68 18.77
N THR A 257 13.59 59.39 18.40
CA THR A 257 14.32 59.18 17.14
C THR A 257 15.81 59.05 17.43
N ALA A 258 16.21 57.87 17.89
CA ALA A 258 17.61 57.45 17.86
C ALA A 258 17.66 55.93 17.63
N GLY A 259 17.47 55.52 16.37
CA GLY A 259 17.81 54.17 15.95
C GLY A 259 19.32 54.07 15.79
N VAL A 260 20.05 53.68 16.84
CA VAL A 260 21.48 53.36 16.72
C VAL A 260 21.58 52.00 16.05
N LYS A 261 21.90 51.98 14.76
CA LYS A 261 21.81 50.77 13.94
C LYS A 261 22.93 49.76 14.15
N ASN A 262 23.99 50.08 14.88
CA ASN A 262 24.97 49.14 15.42
C ASN A 262 25.81 49.84 16.51
N LEU A 263 25.95 49.22 17.68
CA LEU A 263 26.89 49.66 18.72
C LEU A 263 28.27 49.05 18.42
N PRO A 264 29.38 49.78 18.69
CA PRO A 264 30.72 49.22 18.51
C PRO A 264 30.94 48.04 19.48
N SER A 265 31.50 46.95 18.98
CA SER A 265 31.84 45.78 19.81
C SER A 265 32.98 46.12 20.75
N LEU A 266 32.82 45.73 22.02
CA LEU A 266 33.86 45.86 23.03
C LEU A 266 34.86 44.71 22.83
N GLU A 267 36.09 45.03 22.44
CA GLU A 267 37.23 44.12 22.56
C GLU A 267 37.47 43.87 24.05
N MET A 268 37.41 42.60 24.48
CA MET A 268 37.83 42.20 25.82
C MET A 268 39.35 42.04 25.85
N THR A 269 40.03 42.98 26.51
CA THR A 269 41.39 42.78 27.05
C THR A 269 41.34 42.14 28.43
#